data_AF-A0AAP9IFN3-F1
#
_entry.id   AF-A0AAP9IFN3-F1
#
_cell.length_a   1.000
_cell.length_b   1.000
_cell.length_c   1.000
_cell.angle_alpha   90.00
_cell.angle_beta   90.00
_cell.angle_gamma   90.00
#
_symmetry.space_group_name_H-M   'P 1'
#
loop_
_entity.id
_entity.type
_entity.pdbx_description
1 polymer ?
#
loop_
_entity_poly.entity_id
_entity_poly.type
_entity_poly.pdbx_seq_one_letter_code
_entity_poly.pdbx_strand_id
1 'polypeptide(L)'
;MKTVLITDLDNTLFDWFTVWYKSFSAMLNEVSRISGISVDELKKEIKPIHQNHGTAEYSFVLEEIPSIVKRYGKREEINATFDAAIHAYRKERKNYLSLYPTVFETLSVLKEKGVFIIGYTESKEYYSNYRIHKLGLDGVIDILFSPEDHHIPEGVVSQEKYRLKETKNRYTPRGEVKPNPKILLDIISSIGAEVENCVYVGDSEMKDIAMAKSVGVDAVFAKYGTTHFINNIQGYNLLRDVTHWTDEDVEREKRIKEENKDIHADYVIDKFSEILDIFEFNSFE
;
A
#
# COMPACT_ATOMS: atom_id res chain seq x y z
N MET A 1 18.58 -15.14 17.21
CA MET A 1 18.14 -13.78 17.57
C MET A 1 17.88 -13.02 16.29
N LYS A 2 16.92 -12.11 16.26
CA LYS A 2 16.51 -11.40 15.04
C LYS A 2 17.09 -10.00 15.03
N THR A 3 17.66 -9.58 13.90
CA THR A 3 18.29 -8.26 13.77
C THR A 3 17.65 -7.40 12.67
N VAL A 4 16.82 -8.01 11.82
CA VAL A 4 16.12 -7.34 10.73
C VAL A 4 14.62 -7.65 10.79
N LEU A 5 13.81 -6.60 10.78
CA LEU A 5 12.38 -6.69 10.53
C LEU A 5 12.08 -6.24 9.10
N ILE A 6 11.43 -7.09 8.33
CA ILE A 6 10.84 -6.73 7.04
C ILE A 6 9.33 -6.73 7.24
N THR A 7 8.65 -5.65 6.85
CA THR A 7 7.21 -5.51 7.01
C THR A 7 6.56 -5.10 5.71
N ASP A 8 5.43 -5.73 5.40
CA ASP A 8 4.45 -5.12 4.51
C ASP A 8 3.89 -3.82 5.13
N LEU A 9 3.24 -2.97 4.32
CA LEU A 9 2.62 -1.73 4.78
C LEU A 9 1.10 -1.79 4.80
N ASP A 10 0.48 -2.08 3.65
CA ASP A 10 -0.95 -1.87 3.42
C ASP A 10 -1.74 -3.01 4.07
N ASN A 11 -2.58 -2.67 5.05
CA ASN A 11 -3.27 -3.60 5.95
C ASN A 11 -2.36 -4.35 6.94
N THR A 12 -1.05 -4.13 6.90
CA THR A 12 -0.12 -4.61 7.93
C THR A 12 0.17 -3.54 8.98
N LEU A 13 0.59 -2.33 8.58
CA LEU A 13 0.87 -1.21 9.49
C LEU A 13 -0.34 -0.30 9.69
N PHE A 14 -1.22 -0.19 8.69
CA PHE A 14 -2.42 0.65 8.71
C PHE A 14 -3.49 0.09 7.76
N ASP A 15 -4.76 0.46 7.97
CA ASP A 15 -5.88 0.01 7.13
C ASP A 15 -5.95 0.81 5.82
N TRP A 16 -5.26 0.32 4.80
CA TRP A 16 -5.27 0.95 3.47
C TRP A 16 -6.67 0.92 2.86
N PHE A 17 -7.37 -0.21 2.98
CA PHE A 17 -8.65 -0.40 2.29
C PHE A 17 -9.72 0.59 2.78
N THR A 18 -9.81 0.80 4.09
CA THR A 18 -10.74 1.79 4.66
C THR A 18 -10.36 3.20 4.24
N VAL A 19 -9.06 3.55 4.28
CA VAL A 19 -8.58 4.87 3.83
C VAL A 19 -8.98 5.11 2.37
N TRP A 20 -8.69 4.16 1.49
CA TRP A 20 -9.01 4.23 0.08
C TRP A 20 -10.52 4.33 -0.13
N TYR A 21 -11.31 3.42 0.43
CA TYR A 21 -12.76 3.37 0.22
C TYR A 21 -13.45 4.65 0.67
N LYS A 22 -13.11 5.14 1.87
CA LYS A 22 -13.74 6.34 2.44
C LYS A 22 -13.38 7.59 1.64
N SER A 23 -12.10 7.76 1.30
CA SER A 23 -11.64 8.92 0.55
C SER A 23 -12.13 8.91 -0.90
N PHE A 24 -12.00 7.78 -1.59
CA PHE A 24 -12.41 7.64 -2.98
C PHE A 24 -13.94 7.76 -3.13
N SER A 25 -14.74 7.15 -2.24
CA SER A 25 -16.20 7.30 -2.27
C SER A 25 -16.65 8.74 -2.04
N ALA A 26 -16.00 9.46 -1.11
CA ALA A 26 -16.30 10.87 -0.87
C ALA A 26 -16.03 11.73 -2.10
N MET A 27 -14.90 11.51 -2.78
CA MET A 27 -14.57 12.16 -4.04
C MET A 27 -15.60 11.84 -5.13
N LEU A 28 -15.84 10.54 -5.37
CA LEU A 28 -16.66 10.04 -6.47
C LEU A 28 -18.11 10.54 -6.37
N ASN A 29 -18.69 10.52 -5.17
CA ASN A 29 -20.04 11.03 -4.93
C ASN A 29 -20.14 12.53 -5.19
N GLU A 30 -19.12 13.30 -4.79
CA GLU A 30 -19.11 14.75 -4.99
C GLU A 30 -18.88 15.11 -6.46
N VAL A 31 -18.03 14.38 -7.18
CA VAL A 31 -17.87 14.52 -8.64
C VAL A 31 -19.18 14.22 -9.35
N SER A 32 -19.87 13.13 -8.98
CA SER A 32 -21.18 12.77 -9.53
C SER A 32 -22.20 13.88 -9.28
N ARG A 33 -22.25 14.42 -8.06
CA ARG A 33 -23.17 15.51 -7.69
C ARG A 33 -22.91 16.80 -8.48
N ILE A 34 -21.66 17.20 -8.62
CA ILE A 34 -21.27 18.45 -9.31
C ILE A 34 -21.46 18.33 -10.82
N SER A 35 -21.08 17.19 -11.40
CA SER A 35 -21.16 16.97 -12.84
C SER A 35 -22.56 16.57 -13.32
N GLY A 36 -23.37 15.95 -12.46
CA GLY A 36 -24.61 15.29 -12.85
C GLY A 36 -24.40 13.96 -13.59
N ILE A 37 -23.16 13.47 -13.69
CA ILE A 37 -22.83 12.18 -14.29
C ILE A 37 -23.01 11.10 -13.23
N SER A 38 -23.63 9.97 -13.59
CA SER A 38 -23.89 8.91 -12.63
C SER A 38 -22.59 8.29 -12.10
N VAL A 39 -22.59 7.83 -10.84
CA VAL A 39 -21.46 7.08 -10.26
C VAL A 39 -21.10 5.86 -11.11
N ASP A 40 -22.08 5.15 -11.67
CA ASP A 40 -21.82 3.97 -12.51
C ASP A 40 -21.11 4.31 -13.82
N GLU A 41 -21.41 5.45 -14.43
CA GLU A 41 -20.71 5.94 -15.62
C GLU A 41 -19.28 6.37 -15.27
N LEU A 42 -19.10 7.12 -14.18
CA LEU A 42 -17.78 7.54 -13.69
C LEU A 42 -16.88 6.32 -13.39
N LYS A 43 -17.40 5.28 -12.71
CA LYS A 43 -16.62 4.06 -12.42
C LYS A 43 -16.11 3.38 -13.70
N LYS A 44 -16.95 3.28 -14.73
CA LYS A 44 -16.57 2.68 -16.03
C LYS A 44 -15.47 3.48 -16.74
N GLU A 45 -15.49 4.81 -16.59
CA GLU A 45 -14.48 5.69 -17.17
C GLU A 45 -13.18 5.71 -16.34
N ILE A 46 -13.27 5.57 -15.02
CA ILE A 46 -12.12 5.54 -14.10
C ILE A 46 -11.33 4.24 -14.23
N LYS A 47 -11.99 3.10 -14.42
CA LYS A 47 -11.31 1.79 -14.44
C LYS A 47 -10.17 1.72 -15.48
N PRO A 48 -10.36 2.10 -16.75
CA PRO A 48 -9.27 2.11 -17.73
C PRO A 48 -8.10 3.04 -17.35
N ILE A 49 -8.39 4.17 -16.70
CA ILE A 49 -7.37 5.12 -16.22
C ILE A 49 -6.51 4.45 -15.14
N HIS A 50 -7.15 3.84 -14.15
CA HIS A 50 -6.45 3.10 -13.11
C HIS A 50 -5.63 1.93 -13.68
N GLN A 51 -6.17 1.18 -14.65
CA GLN A 51 -5.43 0.12 -15.34
C GLN A 51 -4.19 0.65 -16.07
N ASN A 52 -4.31 1.79 -16.76
CA ASN A 52 -3.19 2.42 -17.44
C ASN A 52 -2.07 2.89 -16.48
N HIS A 53 -2.45 3.43 -15.31
CA HIS A 53 -1.49 3.91 -14.31
C HIS A 53 -1.03 2.85 -13.32
N GLY A 54 -1.64 1.66 -13.34
CA GLY A 54 -1.32 0.55 -12.44
C GLY A 54 -1.57 0.87 -10.97
N THR A 55 -2.59 1.69 -10.67
CA THR A 55 -2.97 2.05 -9.29
C THR A 55 -4.42 2.49 -9.20
N ALA A 56 -5.08 2.21 -8.07
CA ALA A 56 -6.43 2.70 -7.75
C ALA A 56 -6.43 4.05 -7.02
N GLU A 57 -5.26 4.70 -6.92
CA GLU A 57 -5.04 5.92 -6.14
C GLU A 57 -4.53 7.09 -7.00
N TYR A 58 -4.64 6.99 -8.33
CA TYR A 58 -4.06 7.94 -9.27
C TYR A 58 -4.49 9.38 -8.97
N SER A 59 -3.51 10.22 -8.58
CA SER A 59 -3.78 11.59 -8.08
C SER A 59 -4.43 12.52 -9.11
N PHE A 60 -4.31 12.20 -10.41
CA PHE A 60 -4.81 13.03 -11.51
C PHE A 60 -6.04 12.43 -12.21
N VAL A 61 -6.70 11.44 -11.59
CA VAL A 61 -7.80 10.70 -12.20
C VAL A 61 -8.88 11.59 -12.80
N LEU A 62 -9.28 12.67 -12.12
CA LEU A 62 -10.35 13.58 -12.60
C LEU A 62 -10.03 14.23 -13.95
N GLU A 63 -8.75 14.42 -14.23
CA GLU A 63 -8.25 15.10 -15.42
C GLU A 63 -8.18 14.18 -16.64
N GLU A 64 -8.42 12.88 -16.44
CA GLU A 64 -8.41 11.86 -17.49
C GLU A 64 -9.80 11.23 -17.73
N ILE A 65 -10.79 11.52 -16.88
CA ILE A 65 -12.17 11.01 -17.05
C ILE A 65 -12.79 11.63 -18.33
N PRO A 66 -13.11 10.85 -19.38
CA PRO A 66 -13.51 11.40 -20.68
C PRO A 66 -14.73 12.32 -20.62
N SER A 67 -15.76 11.95 -19.88
CA SER A 67 -16.97 12.76 -19.72
C SER A 67 -16.70 14.11 -19.02
N ILE A 68 -15.76 14.12 -18.07
CA ILE A 68 -15.31 15.32 -17.35
C ILE A 68 -14.47 16.20 -18.26
N VAL A 69 -13.46 15.64 -18.93
CA VAL A 69 -12.60 16.36 -19.88
C VAL A 69 -13.44 16.99 -21.00
N LYS A 70 -14.40 16.26 -21.56
CA LYS A 70 -15.29 16.76 -22.60
C LYS A 70 -16.11 17.98 -22.16
N ARG A 71 -16.51 18.02 -20.89
CA ARG A 71 -17.40 19.07 -20.36
C ARG A 71 -16.67 20.28 -19.79
N TYR A 72 -15.54 20.07 -19.12
CA TYR A 72 -14.84 21.11 -18.37
C TYR A 72 -13.49 21.49 -18.98
N GLY A 73 -13.01 20.71 -19.96
CA GLY A 73 -11.81 21.05 -20.72
C GLY A 73 -10.53 20.74 -19.96
N LYS A 74 -9.79 21.78 -19.57
CA LYS A 74 -8.41 21.66 -19.08
C LYS A 74 -8.33 21.45 -17.56
N ARG A 75 -7.16 21.00 -17.12
CA ARG A 75 -6.81 20.74 -15.72
C ARG A 75 -7.21 21.85 -14.76
N GLU A 76 -6.97 23.11 -15.11
CA GLU A 76 -7.25 24.25 -14.22
C GLU A 76 -8.75 24.37 -13.95
N GLU A 77 -9.58 24.26 -15.00
CA GLU A 77 -11.03 24.33 -14.90
C GLU A 77 -11.63 23.10 -14.21
N ILE A 78 -11.09 21.90 -14.48
CA ILE A 78 -11.48 20.67 -13.79
C ILE A 78 -11.19 20.82 -12.29
N ASN A 79 -9.97 21.21 -11.93
CA ASN A 79 -9.59 21.33 -10.52
C ASN A 79 -10.35 22.45 -9.80
N ALA A 80 -10.62 23.57 -10.46
CA ALA A 80 -11.45 24.64 -9.89
C ALA A 80 -12.91 24.18 -9.69
N THR A 81 -13.48 23.47 -10.67
CA THR A 81 -14.86 22.96 -10.62
C THR A 81 -15.04 21.91 -9.54
N PHE A 82 -14.09 20.97 -9.43
CA PHE A 82 -14.16 19.84 -8.51
C PHE A 82 -13.36 20.04 -7.22
N ASP A 83 -13.04 21.29 -6.88
CA ASP A 83 -12.29 21.62 -5.65
C ASP A 83 -12.97 21.04 -4.40
N ALA A 84 -14.30 21.07 -4.33
CA ALA A 84 -15.06 20.46 -3.24
C ALA A 84 -14.86 18.93 -3.16
N ALA A 85 -14.79 18.22 -4.30
CA ALA A 85 -14.53 16.79 -4.34
C ALA A 85 -13.10 16.45 -3.93
N ILE A 86 -12.12 17.25 -4.37
CA ILE A 86 -10.71 17.12 -3.97
C ILE A 86 -10.56 17.35 -2.47
N HIS A 87 -11.26 18.34 -1.91
CA HIS A 87 -11.29 18.59 -0.47
C HIS A 87 -11.96 17.45 0.31
N ALA A 88 -13.06 16.90 -0.19
CA ALA A 88 -13.73 15.75 0.41
C ALA A 88 -12.81 14.53 0.47
N TYR A 89 -12.13 14.21 -0.65
CA TYR A 89 -11.11 13.16 -0.69
C TYR A 89 -10.03 13.35 0.37
N ARG A 90 -9.40 14.54 0.40
CA ARG A 90 -8.30 14.86 1.32
C ARG A 90 -8.74 14.81 2.78
N LYS A 91 -9.96 15.28 3.07
CA LYS A 91 -10.55 15.26 4.41
C LYS A 91 -10.70 13.83 4.90
N GLU A 92 -11.37 12.96 4.14
CA GLU A 92 -11.58 11.58 4.56
C GLU A 92 -10.27 10.78 4.60
N ARG A 93 -9.35 11.02 3.65
CA ARG A 93 -8.01 10.41 3.71
C ARG A 93 -7.28 10.78 5.00
N LYS A 94 -7.43 12.02 5.50
CA LYS A 94 -6.86 12.44 6.78
C LYS A 94 -7.57 11.82 7.97
N ASN A 95 -8.90 11.70 7.93
CA ASN A 95 -9.70 11.18 9.05
C ASN A 95 -9.41 9.70 9.32
N TYR A 96 -9.16 8.92 8.27
CA TYR A 96 -9.03 7.47 8.37
C TYR A 96 -7.59 6.95 8.32
N LEU A 97 -6.62 7.79 7.96
CA LEU A 97 -5.21 7.37 7.93
C LEU A 97 -4.63 7.35 9.35
N SER A 98 -4.57 6.15 9.92
CA SER A 98 -3.98 5.88 11.23
C SER A 98 -3.28 4.53 11.21
N LEU A 99 -2.21 4.38 12.00
CA LEU A 99 -1.59 3.10 12.26
C LEU A 99 -2.55 2.19 13.05
N TYR A 100 -2.41 0.88 12.90
CA TYR A 100 -3.04 -0.05 13.82
C TYR A 100 -2.50 0.15 15.24
N PRO A 101 -3.30 -0.22 16.28
CA PRO A 101 -2.83 -0.17 17.65
C PRO A 101 -1.49 -0.89 17.81
N THR A 102 -0.61 -0.34 18.64
CA THR A 102 0.72 -0.87 18.98
C THR A 102 1.79 -0.82 17.89
N VAL A 103 1.45 -0.52 16.63
CA VAL A 103 2.43 -0.50 15.53
C VAL A 103 3.54 0.52 15.78
N PHE A 104 3.18 1.77 16.07
CA PHE A 104 4.17 2.84 16.24
C PHE A 104 5.10 2.55 17.42
N GLU A 105 4.52 2.18 18.57
CA GLU A 105 5.27 1.88 19.78
C GLU A 105 6.23 0.69 19.57
N THR A 106 5.77 -0.35 18.89
CA THR A 106 6.58 -1.56 18.61
C THR A 106 7.73 -1.24 17.66
N LEU A 107 7.47 -0.55 16.55
CA LEU A 107 8.52 -0.15 15.62
C LEU A 107 9.54 0.78 16.29
N SER A 108 9.09 1.67 17.18
CA SER A 108 9.98 2.53 17.97
C SER A 108 10.88 1.73 18.91
N VAL A 109 10.33 0.74 19.63
CA VAL A 109 11.11 -0.17 20.50
C VAL A 109 12.15 -0.95 19.69
N LEU A 110 11.77 -1.48 18.52
CA LEU A 110 12.70 -2.18 17.64
C LEU A 110 13.81 -1.24 17.15
N LYS A 111 13.45 -0.01 16.77
CA LYS A 111 14.40 1.00 16.31
C LYS A 111 15.40 1.38 17.40
N GLU A 112 14.94 1.58 18.64
CA GLU A 112 15.78 1.85 19.81
C GLU A 112 16.74 0.70 20.15
N LYS A 113 16.33 -0.55 19.87
CA LYS A 113 17.19 -1.74 20.00
C LYS A 113 18.24 -1.86 18.89
N GLY A 114 18.21 -0.99 17.88
CA GLY A 114 19.10 -1.03 16.73
C GLY A 114 18.69 -2.06 15.67
N VAL A 115 17.46 -2.58 15.70
CA VAL A 115 16.93 -3.46 14.65
C VAL A 115 16.85 -2.67 13.34
N PHE A 116 17.26 -3.27 12.24
CA PHE A 116 17.12 -2.67 10.92
C PHE A 116 15.71 -2.93 10.38
N ILE A 117 14.96 -1.88 10.06
CA ILE A 117 13.54 -1.98 9.70
C ILE A 117 13.36 -1.67 8.21
N ILE A 118 12.84 -2.64 7.46
CA ILE A 118 12.57 -2.53 6.03
C ILE A 118 11.06 -2.56 5.78
N GLY A 119 10.54 -1.55 5.08
CA GLY A 119 9.21 -1.60 4.49
C GLY A 119 9.28 -2.18 3.08
N TYR A 120 8.42 -3.14 2.75
CA TYR A 120 8.27 -3.67 1.38
C TYR A 120 6.80 -3.70 0.95
N THR A 121 6.45 -2.84 0.00
CA THR A 121 5.08 -2.69 -0.53
C THR A 121 5.04 -2.79 -2.07
N GLU A 122 3.89 -3.21 -2.60
CA GLU A 122 3.57 -3.16 -4.02
C GLU A 122 2.91 -1.81 -4.42
N SER A 123 2.63 -0.93 -3.46
CA SER A 123 2.12 0.44 -3.68
C SER A 123 3.19 1.37 -4.24
N LYS A 124 2.84 2.23 -5.20
CA LYS A 124 3.78 3.18 -5.84
C LYS A 124 4.40 4.16 -4.84
N GLU A 125 5.65 4.53 -5.11
CA GLU A 125 6.50 5.35 -4.23
C GLU A 125 5.81 6.59 -3.64
N TYR A 126 5.18 7.45 -4.45
CA TYR A 126 4.59 8.70 -3.94
C TYR A 126 3.50 8.45 -2.88
N TYR A 127 2.63 7.46 -3.10
CA TYR A 127 1.55 7.14 -2.16
C TYR A 127 2.10 6.49 -0.89
N SER A 128 3.10 5.62 -1.04
CA SER A 128 3.80 4.99 0.09
C SER A 128 4.52 6.06 0.94
N ASN A 129 5.28 6.96 0.30
CA ASN A 129 5.94 8.10 0.95
C ASN A 129 4.95 9.01 1.68
N TYR A 130 3.80 9.31 1.06
CA TYR A 130 2.75 10.07 1.72
C TYR A 130 2.31 9.44 3.04
N ARG A 131 2.08 8.12 3.07
CA ARG A 131 1.64 7.40 4.26
C ARG A 131 2.74 7.35 5.32
N ILE A 132 3.96 6.97 4.94
CA ILE A 132 5.13 6.94 5.84
C ILE A 132 5.33 8.32 6.49
N HIS A 133 5.33 9.38 5.71
CA HIS A 133 5.47 10.75 6.20
C HIS A 133 4.32 11.15 7.15
N LYS A 134 3.07 10.86 6.78
CA LYS A 134 1.89 11.24 7.58
C LYS A 134 1.73 10.47 8.87
N LEU A 135 2.19 9.22 8.90
CA LEU A 135 2.12 8.34 10.06
C LEU A 135 3.35 8.46 10.97
N GLY A 136 4.29 9.35 10.65
CA GLY A 136 5.48 9.58 11.47
C GLY A 136 6.52 8.47 11.39
N LEU A 137 6.53 7.69 10.31
CA LEU A 137 7.42 6.54 10.13
C LEU A 137 8.73 6.89 9.40
N ASP A 138 8.90 8.14 8.94
CA ASP A 138 10.16 8.62 8.35
C ASP A 138 11.28 8.57 9.39
N GLY A 139 12.32 7.77 9.13
CA GLY A 139 13.42 7.48 10.06
C GLY A 139 13.16 6.35 11.05
N VAL A 140 11.90 5.92 11.22
CA VAL A 140 11.57 4.67 11.93
C VAL A 140 11.86 3.49 11.00
N ILE A 141 11.43 3.59 9.74
CA ILE A 141 11.81 2.66 8.68
C ILE A 141 13.16 3.10 8.10
N ASP A 142 14.11 2.18 8.00
CA ASP A 142 15.44 2.46 7.43
C ASP A 142 15.40 2.53 5.91
N ILE A 143 14.76 1.54 5.27
CA ILE A 143 14.62 1.45 3.82
C ILE A 143 13.18 1.09 3.45
N LEU A 144 12.63 1.81 2.48
CA LEU A 144 11.35 1.50 1.86
C LEU A 144 11.60 0.98 0.43
N PHE A 145 11.21 -0.26 0.18
CA PHE A 145 11.13 -0.84 -1.16
C PHE A 145 9.71 -0.71 -1.72
N SER A 146 9.59 -0.06 -2.87
CA SER A 146 8.32 0.16 -3.57
C SER A 146 8.53 0.27 -5.08
N PRO A 147 7.51 -0.01 -5.92
CA PRO A 147 7.59 0.31 -7.35
C PRO A 147 7.79 1.81 -7.61
N GLU A 148 8.54 2.10 -8.68
CA GLU A 148 8.66 3.46 -9.22
C GLU A 148 7.28 4.03 -9.60
N ASP A 149 7.11 5.32 -9.34
CA ASP A 149 5.86 6.01 -9.62
C ASP A 149 5.65 6.26 -11.12
N HIS A 150 4.42 6.63 -11.48
CA HIS A 150 4.06 7.03 -12.83
C HIS A 150 4.65 8.41 -13.18
N HIS A 151 4.74 8.71 -14.47
CA HIS A 151 5.00 10.08 -14.92
C HIS A 151 3.88 11.02 -14.45
N ILE A 152 4.25 12.25 -14.07
CA ILE A 152 3.28 13.31 -13.79
C ILE A 152 2.92 14.03 -15.11
N PRO A 153 1.68 14.56 -15.26
CA PRO A 153 1.29 15.28 -16.46
C PRO A 153 2.19 16.48 -16.76
N GLU A 154 2.33 16.82 -18.04
CA GLU A 154 3.16 17.95 -18.48
C GLU A 154 2.68 19.27 -17.84
N GLY A 155 3.63 20.10 -17.38
CA GLY A 155 3.32 21.37 -16.71
C GLY A 155 2.96 21.24 -15.22
N VAL A 156 2.84 20.01 -14.69
CA VAL A 156 2.63 19.78 -13.26
C VAL A 156 3.97 19.72 -12.54
N VAL A 157 4.11 20.50 -11.48
CA VAL A 157 5.30 20.46 -10.62
C VAL A 157 5.19 19.27 -9.66
N SER A 158 6.22 18.42 -9.63
CA SER A 158 6.32 17.32 -8.66
C SER A 158 6.19 17.85 -7.23
N GLN A 159 5.39 17.19 -6.41
CA GLN A 159 5.25 17.56 -5.00
C GLN A 159 6.35 16.93 -4.16
N GLU A 160 7.37 17.71 -3.80
CA GLU A 160 8.43 17.29 -2.87
C GLU A 160 7.95 17.19 -1.40
N LYS A 161 6.69 17.57 -1.12
CA LYS A 161 6.16 17.71 0.25
C LYS A 161 6.27 16.42 1.08
N TYR A 162 6.14 15.26 0.44
CA TYR A 162 6.15 13.96 1.11
C TYR A 162 7.45 13.20 0.89
N ARG A 163 8.48 13.86 0.33
CA ARG A 163 9.80 13.26 0.21
C ARG A 163 10.33 12.91 1.60
N LEU A 164 10.66 11.64 1.78
CA LEU A 164 11.25 11.11 3.00
C LEU A 164 12.67 11.64 3.16
N LYS A 165 13.04 12.02 4.38
CA LYS A 165 14.35 12.62 4.67
C LYS A 165 15.31 11.60 5.24
N GLU A 166 14.84 10.75 6.13
CA GLU A 166 15.65 9.81 6.89
C GLU A 166 15.48 8.38 6.33
N THR A 167 14.25 7.98 6.01
CA THR A 167 13.99 6.71 5.33
C THR A 167 14.49 6.74 3.89
N LYS A 168 15.26 5.73 3.49
CA LYS A 168 15.81 5.62 2.13
C LYS A 168 14.82 4.89 1.22
N ASN A 169 14.45 5.50 0.09
CA ASN A 169 13.68 4.80 -0.94
C ASN A 169 14.58 3.95 -1.85
N ARG A 170 14.11 2.74 -2.17
CA ARG A 170 14.68 1.87 -3.20
C ARG A 170 13.56 1.31 -4.05
N TYR A 171 13.82 1.16 -5.34
CA TYR A 171 12.81 0.62 -6.25
C TYR A 171 12.88 -0.89 -6.36
N THR A 172 11.71 -1.51 -6.38
CA THR A 172 11.59 -2.90 -6.84
C THR A 172 11.69 -2.94 -8.37
N PRO A 173 12.12 -4.07 -8.96
CA PRO A 173 12.09 -4.26 -10.40
C PRO A 173 10.69 -4.00 -11.00
N ARG A 174 10.62 -3.54 -12.24
CA ARG A 174 9.32 -3.29 -12.90
C ARG A 174 8.56 -4.59 -13.06
N GLY A 175 7.29 -4.58 -12.67
CA GLY A 175 6.39 -5.75 -12.74
C GLY A 175 6.60 -6.75 -11.61
N GLU A 176 7.49 -6.46 -10.67
CA GLU A 176 7.75 -7.30 -9.50
C GLU A 176 6.54 -7.30 -8.57
N VAL A 177 6.08 -8.49 -8.20
CA VAL A 177 4.96 -8.72 -7.28
C VAL A 177 5.25 -9.88 -6.34
N LYS A 178 4.70 -9.82 -5.13
CA LYS A 178 4.68 -10.94 -4.18
C LYS A 178 3.81 -12.06 -4.76
N PRO A 179 4.15 -13.36 -4.57
CA PRO A 179 5.13 -13.91 -3.62
C PRO A 179 6.50 -14.28 -4.24
N ASN A 180 7.16 -13.41 -5.00
CA ASN A 180 8.45 -13.77 -5.59
C ASN A 180 9.58 -13.91 -4.52
N PRO A 181 10.20 -15.10 -4.34
CA PRO A 181 11.29 -15.28 -3.38
C PRO A 181 12.55 -14.48 -3.72
N LYS A 182 12.80 -14.25 -5.02
CA LYS A 182 14.04 -13.62 -5.47
C LYS A 182 14.15 -12.18 -4.98
N ILE A 183 13.06 -11.40 -5.03
CA ILE A 183 13.09 -10.01 -4.54
C ILE A 183 13.34 -9.94 -3.04
N LEU A 184 12.79 -10.89 -2.26
CA LEU A 184 13.04 -10.92 -0.83
C LEU A 184 14.51 -11.23 -0.52
N LEU A 185 15.12 -12.18 -1.23
CA LEU A 185 16.55 -12.47 -1.15
C LEU A 185 17.41 -11.26 -1.57
N ASP A 186 17.03 -10.57 -2.64
CA ASP A 186 17.72 -9.37 -3.11
C ASP A 186 17.64 -8.24 -2.07
N ILE A 187 16.47 -8.05 -1.44
CA ILE A 187 16.26 -7.08 -0.34
C ILE A 187 17.20 -7.38 0.83
N ILE A 188 17.21 -8.63 1.30
CA ILE A 188 18.04 -9.10 2.43
C ILE A 188 19.53 -8.92 2.10
N SER A 189 19.95 -9.39 0.92
CA SER A 189 21.34 -9.27 0.46
C SER A 189 21.78 -7.81 0.31
N SER A 190 20.88 -6.91 -0.08
CA SER A 190 21.20 -5.49 -0.30
C SER A 190 21.63 -4.70 0.93
N ILE A 191 21.44 -5.28 2.13
CA ILE A 191 21.92 -4.77 3.42
C ILE A 191 22.97 -5.68 4.07
N GLY A 192 23.33 -6.80 3.43
CA GLY A 192 24.29 -7.77 3.98
C GLY A 192 23.75 -8.61 5.13
N ALA A 193 22.42 -8.76 5.25
CA ALA A 193 21.80 -9.59 6.28
C ALA A 193 21.76 -11.07 5.88
N GLU A 194 21.72 -11.94 6.89
CA GLU A 194 21.47 -13.37 6.72
C GLU A 194 19.98 -13.69 6.89
N VAL A 195 19.45 -14.61 6.07
CA VAL A 195 18.03 -15.00 6.07
C VAL A 195 17.53 -15.40 7.46
N GLU A 196 18.32 -16.17 8.20
CA GLU A 196 17.99 -16.65 9.55
C GLU A 196 17.85 -15.53 10.60
N ASN A 197 18.38 -14.34 10.32
CA ASN A 197 18.29 -13.17 11.21
C ASN A 197 17.10 -12.26 10.89
N CYS A 198 16.36 -12.57 9.83
CA CYS A 198 15.19 -11.80 9.39
C CYS A 198 13.88 -12.36 9.97
N VAL A 199 12.92 -11.46 10.13
CA VAL A 199 11.49 -11.75 10.30
C VAL A 199 10.71 -10.96 9.26
N TYR A 200 9.72 -11.60 8.61
CA TYR A 200 8.78 -10.94 7.71
C TYR A 200 7.40 -10.88 8.35
N VAL A 201 6.79 -9.70 8.41
CA VAL A 201 5.40 -9.51 8.90
C VAL A 201 4.52 -9.00 7.76
N GLY A 202 3.37 -9.63 7.52
CA GLY A 202 2.41 -9.21 6.49
C GLY A 202 1.01 -9.77 6.69
N ASP A 203 0.01 -9.18 6.02
CA ASP A 203 -1.41 -9.52 6.16
C ASP A 203 -1.91 -10.56 5.13
N SER A 204 -1.04 -11.06 4.24
CA SER A 204 -1.44 -12.02 3.20
C SER A 204 -0.70 -13.35 3.29
N GLU A 205 -1.42 -14.43 3.65
CA GLU A 205 -0.83 -15.79 3.66
C GLU A 205 -0.31 -16.22 2.29
N MET A 206 -1.12 -16.02 1.24
CA MET A 206 -0.76 -16.44 -0.11
C MET A 206 0.34 -15.60 -0.76
N LYS A 207 0.65 -14.42 -0.21
CA LYS A 207 1.69 -13.51 -0.72
C LYS A 207 2.87 -13.39 0.24
N ASP A 208 2.70 -12.65 1.33
CA ASP A 208 3.76 -12.32 2.27
C ASP A 208 4.34 -13.57 2.92
N ILE A 209 3.47 -14.41 3.47
CA ILE A 209 3.88 -15.61 4.20
C ILE A 209 4.46 -16.66 3.26
N ALA A 210 3.79 -16.91 2.13
CA ALA A 210 4.29 -17.82 1.10
C ALA A 210 5.69 -17.42 0.61
N MET A 211 5.90 -16.13 0.33
CA MET A 211 7.20 -15.60 -0.09
C MET A 211 8.26 -15.80 0.99
N ALA A 212 7.98 -15.37 2.23
CA ALA A 212 8.93 -15.46 3.35
C ALA A 212 9.33 -16.91 3.66
N LYS A 213 8.34 -17.82 3.74
CA LYS A 213 8.59 -19.25 4.00
C LYS A 213 9.39 -19.91 2.89
N SER A 214 9.14 -19.55 1.62
CA SER A 214 9.87 -20.12 0.48
C SER A 214 11.36 -19.80 0.49
N VAL A 215 11.76 -18.74 1.18
CA VAL A 215 13.16 -18.31 1.35
C VAL A 215 13.77 -18.82 2.66
N GLY A 216 12.94 -19.23 3.63
CA GLY A 216 13.38 -19.63 4.97
C GLY A 216 13.43 -18.49 5.98
N VAL A 217 12.78 -17.35 5.69
CA VAL A 217 12.58 -16.25 6.65
C VAL A 217 11.45 -16.63 7.59
N ASP A 218 11.59 -16.33 8.89
CA ASP A 218 10.48 -16.49 9.84
C ASP A 218 9.33 -15.56 9.45
N ALA A 219 8.17 -16.17 9.17
CA ALA A 219 7.01 -15.47 8.63
C ALA A 219 5.90 -15.31 9.68
N VAL A 220 5.46 -14.07 9.88
CA VAL A 220 4.43 -13.70 10.85
C VAL A 220 3.21 -13.15 10.12
N PHE A 221 2.07 -13.79 10.34
CA PHE A 221 0.81 -13.37 9.75
C PHE A 221 0.08 -12.36 10.64
N ALA A 222 -0.06 -11.14 10.14
CA ALA A 222 -0.81 -10.05 10.75
C ALA A 222 -2.32 -10.23 10.51
N LYS A 223 -2.92 -11.20 11.22
CA LYS A 223 -4.31 -11.63 11.02
C LYS A 223 -5.33 -10.49 11.17
N TYR A 224 -5.05 -9.52 12.04
CA TYR A 224 -5.90 -8.34 12.25
C TYR A 224 -6.12 -7.53 10.95
N GLY A 225 -5.17 -7.58 10.02
CA GLY A 225 -5.20 -6.91 8.71
C GLY A 225 -6.11 -7.55 7.66
N THR A 226 -6.82 -8.65 7.97
CA THR A 226 -7.61 -9.38 6.97
C THR A 226 -9.11 -9.10 6.99
N THR A 227 -9.57 -8.32 7.97
CA THR A 227 -11.02 -8.18 8.25
C THR A 227 -11.74 -7.16 7.37
N HIS A 228 -11.00 -6.40 6.55
CA HIS A 228 -11.52 -5.23 5.82
C HIS A 228 -12.57 -5.56 4.76
N PHE A 229 -12.40 -6.68 4.05
CA PHE A 229 -13.32 -7.06 2.97
C PHE A 229 -14.60 -7.71 3.48
N ILE A 230 -14.52 -8.49 4.56
CA ILE A 230 -15.65 -9.22 5.14
C ILE A 230 -16.70 -8.24 5.68
N ASN A 231 -16.24 -7.15 6.29
CA ASN A 231 -17.11 -6.18 6.95
C ASN A 231 -17.59 -5.06 6.02
N ASN A 232 -17.12 -5.00 4.77
CA ASN A 232 -17.43 -3.93 3.83
C ASN A 232 -17.53 -4.42 2.38
N ILE A 233 -18.55 -5.24 2.11
CA ILE A 233 -18.87 -5.77 0.78
C ILE A 233 -19.07 -4.64 -0.25
N GLN A 234 -19.67 -3.52 0.16
CA GLN A 234 -19.88 -2.37 -0.74
C GLN A 234 -18.54 -1.77 -1.20
N GLY A 235 -17.59 -1.58 -0.30
CA GLY A 235 -16.26 -1.12 -0.64
C GLY A 235 -15.51 -2.10 -1.52
N TYR A 236 -15.68 -3.40 -1.31
CA TYR A 236 -15.03 -4.42 -2.13
C TYR A 236 -15.57 -4.40 -3.56
N ASN A 237 -16.90 -4.28 -3.71
CA ASN A 237 -17.52 -4.13 -5.03
C ASN A 237 -17.08 -2.84 -5.72
N LEU A 238 -17.00 -1.72 -4.98
CA LEU A 238 -16.47 -0.48 -5.54
C LEU A 238 -15.02 -0.66 -6.03
N LEU A 239 -14.16 -1.30 -5.22
CA LEU A 239 -12.78 -1.57 -5.62
C LEU A 239 -12.72 -2.39 -6.89
N ARG A 240 -13.53 -3.44 -7.02
CA ARG A 240 -13.62 -4.25 -8.24
C ARG A 240 -14.11 -3.45 -9.46
N ASP A 241 -15.01 -2.51 -9.26
CA ASP A 241 -15.54 -1.66 -10.33
C ASP A 241 -14.51 -0.66 -10.85
N VAL A 242 -13.51 -0.27 -10.05
CA VAL A 242 -12.50 0.73 -10.42
C VAL A 242 -11.05 0.28 -10.30
N THR A 243 -10.79 -1.01 -10.02
CA THR A 243 -9.42 -1.49 -9.80
C THR A 243 -8.56 -1.36 -11.05
N HIS A 244 -7.25 -1.21 -10.84
CA HIS A 244 -6.24 -1.27 -11.88
C HIS A 244 -5.96 -2.70 -12.36
N TRP A 245 -6.49 -3.73 -11.69
CA TRP A 245 -6.27 -5.12 -12.08
C TRP A 245 -6.90 -5.42 -13.44
N THR A 246 -6.08 -5.97 -14.33
CA THR A 246 -6.51 -6.57 -15.58
C THR A 246 -7.09 -7.97 -15.33
N ASP A 247 -7.76 -8.56 -16.32
CA ASP A 247 -8.22 -9.95 -16.23
C ASP A 247 -7.04 -10.92 -16.02
N GLU A 248 -5.87 -10.60 -16.57
CA GLU A 248 -4.63 -11.35 -16.38
C GLU A 248 -4.12 -11.27 -14.92
N ASP A 249 -4.19 -10.10 -14.30
CA ASP A 249 -3.85 -9.92 -12.88
C ASP A 249 -4.79 -10.70 -11.98
N VAL A 250 -6.10 -10.64 -12.26
CA VAL A 250 -7.12 -11.39 -11.50
C VAL A 250 -6.88 -12.89 -11.62
N GLU A 251 -6.56 -13.38 -12.81
CA GLU A 251 -6.29 -14.81 -13.00
C GLU A 251 -4.95 -15.22 -12.37
N ARG A 252 -3.95 -14.34 -12.35
CA ARG A 252 -2.70 -14.55 -11.61
C ARG A 252 -2.94 -14.64 -10.10
N GLU A 253 -3.73 -13.73 -9.53
CA GLU A 253 -4.11 -13.76 -8.11
C GLU A 253 -4.83 -15.05 -7.72
N LYS A 254 -5.75 -15.54 -8.56
CA LYS A 254 -6.42 -16.83 -8.32
C LYS A 254 -5.43 -18.00 -8.33
N ARG A 255 -4.48 -18.02 -9.29
CA ARG A 255 -3.45 -19.07 -9.34
C ARG A 255 -2.58 -19.04 -8.09
N ILE A 256 -2.09 -17.86 -7.70
CA ILE A 256 -1.30 -17.68 -6.47
C ILE A 256 -2.09 -18.19 -5.24
N LYS A 257 -3.37 -17.83 -5.15
CA LYS A 257 -4.23 -18.29 -4.06
C LYS A 257 -4.38 -19.82 -4.03
N GLU A 258 -4.55 -20.45 -5.18
CA GLU A 258 -4.71 -21.91 -5.27
C GLU A 258 -3.38 -22.64 -4.99
N GLU A 259 -2.27 -22.15 -5.54
CA GLU A 259 -0.92 -22.71 -5.35
C GLU A 259 -0.48 -22.62 -3.88
N ASN A 260 -0.85 -21.55 -3.19
CA ASN A 260 -0.44 -21.29 -1.80
C ASN A 260 -1.55 -21.55 -0.77
N LYS A 261 -2.65 -22.22 -1.15
CA LYS A 261 -3.82 -22.41 -0.28
C LYS A 261 -3.54 -23.17 1.03
N ASP A 262 -2.53 -24.03 1.00
CA ASP A 262 -2.11 -24.88 2.13
C ASP A 262 -0.90 -24.29 2.87
N ILE A 263 -0.43 -23.10 2.46
CA ILE A 263 0.66 -22.40 3.15
C ILE A 263 0.07 -21.54 4.25
N HIS A 264 0.41 -21.89 5.49
CA HIS A 264 0.05 -21.14 6.68
C HIS A 264 1.29 -20.63 7.40
N ALA A 265 1.15 -19.49 8.05
CA ALA A 265 2.22 -18.94 8.88
C ALA A 265 2.42 -19.79 10.13
N ASP A 266 3.68 -19.92 10.55
CA ASP A 266 4.02 -20.60 11.80
C ASP A 266 3.69 -19.70 13.01
N TYR A 267 3.66 -18.38 12.79
CA TYR A 267 3.30 -17.37 13.78
C TYR A 267 2.13 -16.53 13.29
N VAL A 268 1.10 -16.42 14.11
CA VAL A 268 -0.11 -15.65 13.82
C VAL A 268 -0.34 -14.66 14.95
N ILE A 269 -0.68 -13.44 14.58
CA ILE A 269 -0.59 -12.26 15.42
C ILE A 269 -1.88 -11.45 15.29
N ASP A 270 -2.50 -11.09 16.42
CA ASP A 270 -3.75 -10.31 16.49
C ASP A 270 -3.49 -8.82 16.79
N LYS A 271 -2.26 -8.45 17.16
CA LYS A 271 -1.76 -7.07 17.24
C LYS A 271 -0.25 -7.03 17.02
N PHE A 272 0.25 -5.96 16.40
CA PHE A 272 1.64 -5.89 15.96
C PHE A 272 2.68 -6.08 17.09
N SER A 273 2.41 -5.64 18.32
CA SER A 273 3.33 -5.82 19.45
C SER A 273 3.67 -7.26 19.81
N GLU A 274 2.83 -8.22 19.44
CA GLU A 274 3.04 -9.64 19.77
C GLU A 274 4.31 -10.21 19.13
N ILE A 275 4.88 -9.57 18.11
CA ILE A 275 6.20 -9.97 17.56
C ILE A 275 7.31 -9.91 18.61
N LEU A 276 7.18 -9.02 19.61
CA LEU A 276 8.15 -8.89 20.71
C LEU A 276 8.07 -10.05 21.71
N ASP A 277 6.93 -10.74 21.75
CA ASP A 277 6.73 -11.92 22.60
C ASP A 277 7.21 -13.20 21.90
N ILE A 278 7.25 -13.18 20.56
CA ILE A 278 7.63 -14.33 19.71
C ILE A 278 9.14 -14.38 19.48
N PHE A 279 9.78 -13.23 19.26
CA PHE A 279 11.19 -13.16 18.89
C PHE A 279 12.02 -12.29 19.84
N GLU A 280 13.22 -12.75 20.14
CA GLU A 280 14.27 -11.92 20.73
C GLU A 280 14.98 -11.11 19.65
N PHE A 281 14.86 -9.79 19.74
CA PHE A 281 15.49 -8.83 18.82
C PHE A 281 16.77 -8.20 19.39
N ASN A 282 17.78 -8.04 18.53
CA ASN A 282 19.05 -7.38 18.80
C ASN A 282 19.42 -6.37 17.72
N SER A 283 20.45 -5.56 18.00
CA SER A 283 20.98 -4.59 17.04
C SER A 283 21.48 -5.29 15.77
N PHE A 284 21.20 -4.67 14.63
CA PHE A 284 21.88 -4.96 13.37
C PHE A 284 23.27 -4.32 13.42
N GLU A 285 24.31 -5.13 13.22
CA GLU A 285 25.72 -4.71 13.18
C GLU A 285 26.22 -4.56 11.74
#